data_AF-A0A4Q6BUC5-F1
#
_entry.id   AF-A0A4Q6BUC5-F1
#
_cell.length_a   1.000
_cell.length_b   1.000
_cell.length_c   1.000
_cell.angle_alpha   90.00
_cell.angle_beta   90.00
_cell.angle_gamma   90.00
#
_symmetry.space_group_name_H-M   'P 1'
#
loop_
_entity.id
_entity.type
_entity.pdbx_description
1 polymer ?
#
loop_
_entity_poly.entity_id
_entity_poly.type
_entity_poly.pdbx_seq_one_letter_code
_entity_poly.pdbx_strand_id
1 'polypeptide(L)' 'MSLNRFRIVNAANFEGQTVTLQGWVYNKRSSGKIKFLVARDGSGIMQC' A
#
# COMPACT_ATOMS: atom_id res chain seq x y z
N MET A 1 1.20 22.01 -10.02
CA MET A 1 1.51 20.66 -10.56
C MET A 1 0.83 19.66 -9.65
N SER A 2 -0.32 19.11 -10.06
CA SER A 2 -1.04 18.14 -9.23
C SER A 2 -0.25 16.83 -9.22
N LEU A 3 0.30 16.45 -8.06
CA LEU A 3 0.96 15.16 -7.90
C LEU A 3 -0.13 14.08 -7.97
N ASN A 4 -0.08 13.25 -9.01
CA ASN A 4 -0.98 12.11 -9.18
C ASN A 4 -0.66 11.08 -8.08
N ARG A 5 -1.26 11.26 -6.89
CA ARG A 5 -0.95 10.50 -5.69
C ARG A 5 -1.78 9.21 -5.67
N PHE A 6 -1.11 8.07 -5.61
CA PHE A 6 -1.74 6.78 -5.35
C PHE A 6 -2.39 6.78 -3.96
N ARG A 7 -3.61 6.23 -3.87
CA ARG A 7 -4.33 5.99 -2.63
C ARG A 7 -4.91 4.59 -2.61
N ILE A 8 -4.89 3.94 -1.45
CA ILE A 8 -5.35 2.56 -1.26
C ILE A 8 -6.80 2.39 -1.74
N VAL A 9 -7.69 3.35 -1.45
CA VAL A 9 -9.10 3.30 -1.88
C VAL A 9 -9.29 3.21 -3.40
N ASN A 10 -8.31 3.67 -4.19
CA ASN A 10 -8.36 3.69 -5.66
C ASN A 10 -7.50 2.59 -6.30
N ALA A 11 -7.00 1.62 -5.53
CA ALA A 11 -6.00 0.67 -5.99
C ALA A 11 -6.43 -0.16 -7.21
N ALA A 12 -7.72 -0.45 -7.36
CA ALA A 12 -8.25 -1.20 -8.50
C ALA A 12 -7.93 -0.55 -9.86
N ASN A 13 -7.73 0.77 -9.91
CA ASN A 13 -7.42 1.49 -11.14
C ASN A 13 -5.94 1.37 -11.56
N PHE A 14 -5.09 0.72 -10.76
CA PHE A 14 -3.65 0.64 -10.95
C PHE A 14 -3.14 -0.81 -11.04
N GLU A 15 -4.01 -1.76 -11.41
CA GLU A 15 -3.62 -3.16 -11.59
C GLU A 15 -2.46 -3.28 -12.60
N GLY A 16 -1.45 -4.07 -12.26
CA GLY A 16 -0.25 -4.28 -13.07
C GLY A 16 0.73 -3.10 -13.15
N GLN A 17 0.44 -1.96 -12.49
CA GLN A 17 1.29 -0.77 -12.51
C GLN A 17 2.14 -0.65 -11.25
N THR A 18 3.35 -0.12 -11.40
CA THR A 18 4.20 0.27 -10.26
C THR A 18 3.72 1.59 -9.69
N VAL A 19 3.40 1.61 -8.40
CA VAL A 19 2.90 2.79 -7.68
C VAL A 19 3.74 3.08 -6.43
N THR A 20 3.71 4.33 -5.97
CA THR A 20 4.34 4.73 -4.70
C THR A 20 3.27 4.97 -3.64
N LEU A 21 3.22 4.10 -2.63
CA LEU A 21 2.34 4.26 -1.47
C LEU A 21 3.03 5.10 -0.39
N GLN A 22 2.43 6.23 -0.03
CA GLN A 22 2.84 7.07 1.09
C GLN A 22 1.93 6.78 2.28
N GLY A 23 2.45 6.19 3.35
CA GLY A 23 1.65 5.81 4.49
C GLY A 23 2.47 5.27 5.66
N TRP A 24 1.78 4.59 6.58
CA TRP A 24 2.35 4.00 7.79
C TRP A 24 2.16 2.49 7.80
N VAL A 25 3.05 1.78 8.48
CA VAL A 25 2.88 0.36 8.76
C VAL A 25 1.80 0.19 9.83
N TYR A 26 0.71 -0.49 9.49
CA TYR A 26 -0.37 -0.84 10.42
C TYR A 26 -0.06 -2.14 11.17
N ASN A 27 0.42 -3.17 10.47
CA ASN A 27 0.83 -4.44 11.06
C ASN A 27 2.03 -5.01 10.30
N LYS A 28 2.82 -5.84 10.95
CA LYS A 28 3.94 -6.58 10.38
C LYS A 28 3.99 -7.98 10.99
N ARG A 29 4.02 -8.99 10.14
CA ARG A 29 4.37 -10.36 10.53
C ARG A 29 5.36 -10.97 9.56
N SER A 30 5.91 -12.12 9.91
CA SER A 30 6.80 -12.87 9.03
C SER A 30 6.54 -14.37 9.10
N SER A 31 6.74 -15.05 7.98
CA SER A 31 6.77 -16.51 7.90
C SER A 31 8.06 -16.91 7.18
N GLY A 32 9.03 -17.42 7.93
CA GLY A 32 10.38 -17.67 7.43
C GLY A 32 10.98 -16.44 6.74
N LYS A 33 11.28 -16.57 5.45
CA LYS A 33 11.91 -15.52 4.64
C LYS A 33 10.92 -14.48 4.10
N ILE A 34 9.61 -14.72 4.17
CA ILE A 34 8.59 -13.80 3.66
C ILE A 34 8.15 -12.84 4.77
N LYS A 35 8.09 -11.55 4.44
CA LYS A 35 7.57 -10.49 5.31
C LYS A 35 6.20 -10.08 4.76
N PHE A 36 5.21 -10.03 5.65
CA PHE A 36 3.87 -9.55 5.33
C PHE A 36 3.69 -8.23 6.07
N LEU A 37 3.62 -7.15 5.31
CA LEU A 37 3.32 -5.83 5.83
C LEU A 37 1.85 -5.54 5.56
N VAL A 38 1.19 -4.88 6.50
CA VAL A 38 -0.09 -4.23 6.24
C VAL A 38 0.17 -2.74 6.35
N ALA A 39 0.02 -2.01 5.24
CA ALA A 39 0.20 -0.57 5.16
C ALA A 39 -1.14 0.16 5.24
N ARG A 40 -1.14 1.42 5.67
CA ARG A 40 -2.31 2.32 5.70
C ARG A 40 -1.94 3.73 5.26
N ASP A 41 -2.83 4.40 4.53
CA ASP A 41 -2.62 5.79 4.04
C ASP A 41 -3.73 6.77 4.43
N GLY A 42 -4.61 6.34 5.35
CA GLY A 42 -5.79 7.11 5.78
C GLY A 42 -7.03 6.90 4.92
N SER A 43 -6.89 6.38 3.70
CA SER A 43 -8.03 5.98 2.84
C SER A 43 -8.38 4.51 2.99
N GLY A 44 -7.43 3.68 3.40
CA GLY A 44 -7.65 2.25 3.66
C GLY A 44 -6.42 1.55 4.25
N ILE A 45 -6.49 0.21 4.26
CA ILE A 45 -5.38 -0.68 4.61
C ILE A 45 -5.12 -1.66 3.46
N MET A 46 -3.86 -2.05 3.24
CA MET A 46 -3.46 -2.95 2.14
C MET A 46 -2.34 -3.89 2.59
N GLN A 47 -2.39 -5.16 2.18
CA GLN A 47 -1.31 -6.13 2.40
C GLN A 47 -0.22 -5.97 1.34
N CYS A 48 1.03 -6.04 1.77
CA CYS A 48 2.24 -5.97 0.96
C CYS A 48 3.20 -7.12 1.32
#